data_AF-A0A235I8T8-F1
#
_entry.id   AF-A0A235I8T8-F1
#
_cell.length_a   1.000
_cell.length_b   1.000
_cell.length_c   1.000
_cell.angle_alpha   90.00
_cell.angle_beta   90.00
_cell.angle_gamma   90.00
#
_symmetry.space_group_name_H-M   'P 1'
#
loop_
_entity.id
_entity.type
_entity.pdbx_description
1 polymer ?
#
loop_
_entity_poly.entity_id
_entity_poly.type
_entity_poly.pdbx_seq_one_letter_code
_entity_poly.pdbx_strand_id
1 'polypeptide(L)'
;MLNICELSIGMGRDKTIERLLDENKKGNKFDDNFEKLKNLYYDYLLVGNKAIKIFNSERKIIDELITSFQSHQIEETVFQETYPFSLPEEKLKETDLFPKLVDIKDTNENLSLVFCTRHSFTERIEINPEELSIEAKDYFNDYDEIIGIKRYIRQFFNVVVLWKKKILIEVRIDIANGVSSQERNTAFFETVGQFNNLAREKLGIETTLNECINFFPLIDNLYKSSGEGKVGEIAFNTDEGSTKSERMRRGAVDLRDEIYHKAGREAVDHITPYRLAILWNFKISEYIETQIELFLPGKSRALSSTEQRLEEVIIKKCSVLEEYNFILDKINMYLNNVS
;
A
#
# COMPACT_ATOMS: atom_id res chain seq x y z
N MET A 1 13.71 10.22 -23.10
CA MET A 1 13.21 10.06 -21.71
C MET A 1 12.46 8.74 -21.52
N LEU A 2 11.48 8.37 -22.35
CA LEU A 2 10.75 7.07 -22.25
C LEU A 2 11.59 5.80 -22.48
N ASN A 3 12.75 5.89 -23.16
CA ASN A 3 13.67 4.77 -23.35
C ASN A 3 14.52 4.42 -22.11
N ILE A 4 14.48 5.25 -21.05
CA ILE A 4 15.36 5.11 -19.89
C ILE A 4 14.72 4.24 -18.78
N CYS A 5 13.41 4.01 -18.82
CA CYS A 5 12.69 3.49 -17.65
C CYS A 5 12.46 1.96 -17.60
N GLU A 6 12.96 1.16 -18.55
CA GLU A 6 12.88 -0.34 -18.57
C GLU A 6 11.65 -1.00 -17.89
N LEU A 7 10.45 -0.42 -18.05
CA LEU A 7 9.23 -0.93 -17.40
C LEU A 7 8.84 -2.32 -17.93
N SER A 8 8.34 -3.21 -17.07
CA SER A 8 8.05 -4.62 -17.41
C SER A 8 7.17 -4.79 -18.66
N ILE A 9 7.52 -5.78 -19.48
CA ILE A 9 6.98 -6.04 -20.81
C ILE A 9 5.54 -6.59 -20.72
N GLY A 10 4.59 -5.85 -21.26
CA GLY A 10 3.23 -6.31 -21.55
C GLY A 10 2.83 -5.87 -22.95
N MET A 11 2.07 -6.70 -23.69
CA MET A 11 1.75 -6.52 -25.11
C MET A 11 1.05 -5.19 -25.49
N GLY A 12 0.60 -4.40 -24.51
CA GLY A 12 0.00 -3.07 -24.71
C GLY A 12 0.99 -1.89 -24.67
N ARG A 13 2.23 -2.10 -24.21
CA ARG A 13 3.23 -1.03 -24.04
C ARG A 13 3.65 -0.45 -25.38
N ASP A 14 4.01 -1.29 -26.33
CA ASP A 14 4.60 -0.84 -27.61
C ASP A 14 3.60 0.00 -28.39
N LYS A 15 2.34 -0.44 -28.46
CA LYS A 15 1.24 0.33 -29.06
C LYS A 15 0.98 1.66 -28.34
N THR A 16 1.13 1.68 -27.01
CA THR A 16 0.98 2.91 -26.22
C THR A 16 2.13 3.88 -26.48
N ILE A 17 3.36 3.38 -26.54
CA ILE A 17 4.56 4.16 -26.87
C ILE A 17 4.46 4.72 -28.29
N GLU A 18 4.13 3.89 -29.27
CA GLU A 18 3.93 4.31 -30.66
C GLU A 18 2.89 5.42 -30.77
N ARG A 19 1.74 5.24 -30.12
CA ARG A 19 0.68 6.24 -30.11
C ARG A 19 1.11 7.55 -29.45
N LEU A 20 1.83 7.50 -28.32
CA LEU A 20 2.34 8.68 -27.64
C LEU A 20 3.39 9.42 -28.50
N LEU A 21 4.28 8.69 -29.18
CA LEU A 21 5.26 9.27 -30.11
C LEU A 21 4.59 9.93 -31.32
N ASP A 22 3.51 9.35 -31.84
CA ASP A 22 2.73 9.93 -32.94
C ASP A 22 1.89 11.14 -32.51
N GLU A 23 1.38 11.17 -31.27
CA GLU A 23 0.74 12.35 -30.69
C GLU A 23 1.77 13.48 -30.44
N ASN A 24 3.00 13.15 -30.05
CA ASN A 24 4.10 14.11 -29.90
C ASN A 24 4.41 14.85 -31.21
N LYS A 25 4.44 14.12 -32.33
CA LYS A 25 4.62 14.70 -33.67
C LYS A 25 3.53 15.71 -34.07
N LYS A 26 2.36 15.70 -33.40
CA LYS A 26 1.22 16.59 -33.67
C LYS A 26 1.22 17.88 -32.82
N GLY A 27 2.27 18.09 -32.02
CA GLY A 27 2.78 19.41 -31.61
C GLY A 27 2.04 20.19 -30.52
N ASN A 28 0.71 20.08 -30.36
CA ASN A 28 -0.03 21.06 -29.55
C ASN A 28 -0.61 20.56 -28.21
N LYS A 29 -0.47 19.28 -27.85
CA LYS A 29 -1.03 18.72 -26.59
C LYS A 29 -0.13 17.72 -25.86
N PHE A 30 1.05 17.42 -26.40
CA PHE A 30 1.90 16.36 -25.83
C PHE A 30 2.50 16.77 -24.49
N ASP A 31 3.06 17.97 -24.39
CA ASP A 31 3.69 18.46 -23.16
C ASP A 31 2.67 18.56 -22.00
N ASP A 32 1.48 19.10 -22.27
CA ASP A 32 0.40 19.17 -21.29
C ASP A 32 -0.06 17.78 -20.80
N ASN A 33 -0.16 16.81 -21.72
CA ASN A 33 -0.56 15.44 -21.39
C ASN A 33 0.56 14.71 -20.62
N PHE A 34 1.82 14.98 -20.96
CA PHE A 34 2.98 14.41 -20.29
C PHE A 34 3.09 14.92 -18.84
N GLU A 35 2.96 16.22 -18.62
CA GLU A 35 2.97 16.78 -17.26
C GLU A 35 1.78 16.28 -16.43
N LYS A 36 0.59 16.13 -17.02
CA LYS A 36 -0.54 15.48 -16.35
C LYS A 36 -0.24 14.03 -15.95
N LEU A 37 0.34 13.24 -16.85
CA LEU A 37 0.71 11.85 -16.57
C LEU A 37 1.79 11.76 -15.49
N LYS A 38 2.77 12.66 -15.54
CA LYS A 38 3.81 12.78 -14.53
C LYS A 38 3.23 13.11 -13.16
N ASN A 39 2.30 14.07 -13.07
CA ASN A 39 1.60 14.40 -11.83
C ASN A 39 0.79 13.22 -11.29
N LEU A 40 0.06 12.50 -12.15
CA LEU A 40 -0.65 11.27 -11.77
C LEU A 40 0.32 10.20 -11.25
N TYR A 41 1.50 10.07 -11.86
CA TYR A 41 2.54 9.16 -11.39
C TYR A 41 3.06 9.58 -10.00
N TYR A 42 3.33 10.87 -9.78
CA TYR A 42 3.70 11.38 -8.46
C TYR A 42 2.65 11.08 -7.40
N ASP A 43 1.38 11.33 -7.70
CA ASP A 43 0.30 11.05 -6.74
C ASP A 43 0.22 9.55 -6.46
N TYR A 44 0.34 8.70 -7.49
CA TYR A 44 0.42 7.25 -7.34
C TYR A 44 1.59 6.81 -6.43
N LEU A 45 2.77 7.43 -6.53
CA LEU A 45 3.89 7.13 -5.62
C LEU A 45 3.53 7.43 -4.15
N LEU A 46 2.74 8.48 -3.91
CA LEU A 46 2.35 8.90 -2.57
C LEU A 46 1.21 8.07 -1.96
N VAL A 47 0.31 7.55 -2.80
CA VAL A 47 -0.97 7.00 -2.33
C VAL A 47 -1.38 5.67 -2.94
N GLY A 48 -0.54 5.06 -3.79
CA GLY A 48 -0.83 3.85 -4.56
C GLY A 48 -1.24 2.62 -3.72
N ASN A 49 -0.67 1.46 -4.01
CA ASN A 49 -0.83 0.33 -3.09
C ASN A 49 0.04 0.59 -1.86
N LYS A 50 -0.58 0.97 -0.74
CA LYS A 50 0.13 1.32 0.50
C LYS A 50 -0.38 0.53 1.69
N ALA A 51 0.56 0.03 2.49
CA ALA A 51 0.30 -0.32 3.88
C ALA A 51 0.47 0.94 4.74
N ILE A 52 -0.41 1.14 5.72
CA ILE A 52 -0.50 2.39 6.45
C ILE A 52 -0.51 2.09 7.95
N LYS A 53 0.35 2.82 8.68
CA LYS A 53 0.25 3.01 10.13
C LYS A 53 -0.02 4.49 10.40
N ILE A 54 -0.88 4.78 11.38
CA ILE A 54 -1.16 6.14 11.83
C ILE A 54 -0.72 6.24 13.29
N PHE A 55 -0.04 7.34 13.61
CA PHE A 55 0.50 7.62 14.93
C PHE A 55 -0.17 8.85 15.50
N ASN A 56 -0.56 8.77 16.76
CA ASN A 56 -0.94 9.96 17.52
C ASN A 56 0.32 10.78 17.83
N SER A 57 0.16 12.10 17.87
CA SER A 57 1.23 13.02 18.26
C SER A 57 0.63 14.29 18.83
N GLU A 58 1.45 15.19 19.32
CA GLU A 58 0.98 16.51 19.77
C GLU A 58 1.04 17.51 18.62
N ARG A 59 0.04 18.39 18.51
CA ARG A 59 0.01 19.45 17.48
C ARG A 59 1.31 20.25 17.45
N LYS A 60 1.82 20.62 18.62
CA LYS A 60 3.09 21.33 18.79
C LYS A 60 4.26 20.59 18.13
N ILE A 61 4.38 19.29 18.38
CA ILE A 61 5.45 18.45 17.81
C ILE A 61 5.31 18.40 16.28
N ILE A 62 4.09 18.19 15.76
CA ILE A 62 3.85 18.16 14.31
C ILE A 62 4.21 19.52 13.67
N ASP A 63 3.87 20.65 14.30
CA ASP A 63 4.21 21.99 13.78
C ASP A 63 5.72 22.26 13.77
N GLU A 64 6.42 21.83 14.83
CA GLU A 64 7.88 21.90 14.91
C GLU A 64 8.54 21.03 13.82
N LEU A 65 8.07 19.80 13.62
CA LEU A 65 8.53 18.91 12.56
C LEU A 65 8.30 19.52 11.18
N ILE A 66 7.11 20.06 10.91
CA ILE A 66 6.79 20.69 9.62
C ILE A 66 7.77 21.85 9.38
N THR A 67 7.94 22.73 10.36
CA THR A 67 8.84 23.89 10.24
C THR A 67 10.29 23.46 10.00
N SER A 68 10.78 22.46 10.74
CA SER A 68 12.15 21.97 10.58
C SER A 68 12.38 21.29 9.24
N PHE A 69 11.44 20.45 8.78
CA PHE A 69 11.59 19.74 7.51
C PHE A 69 11.39 20.64 6.29
N GLN A 70 10.56 21.68 6.35
CA GLN A 70 10.43 22.67 5.25
C GLN A 70 11.76 23.36 4.90
N SER A 71 12.65 23.52 5.89
CA SER A 71 13.98 24.11 5.71
C SER A 71 15.11 23.09 5.55
N HIS A 72 14.78 21.79 5.58
CA HIS A 72 15.77 20.74 5.57
C HIS A 72 16.35 20.52 4.16
N GLN A 73 17.67 20.67 4.05
CA GLN A 73 18.40 20.22 2.88
C GLN A 73 18.55 18.70 2.90
N ILE A 74 17.96 18.04 1.89
CA ILE A 74 18.05 16.58 1.69
C ILE A 74 19.49 16.22 1.33
N GLU A 75 20.02 15.18 1.98
CA GLU A 75 21.34 14.63 1.66
C GLU A 75 21.35 14.01 0.26
N GLU A 76 22.49 14.09 -0.43
CA GLU A 76 22.62 13.53 -1.77
C GLU A 76 22.53 12.01 -1.74
N THR A 77 21.67 11.43 -2.59
CA THR A 77 21.47 9.99 -2.68
C THR A 77 21.37 9.55 -4.13
N VAL A 78 21.82 8.33 -4.43
CA VAL A 78 21.68 7.72 -5.76
C VAL A 78 20.24 7.68 -6.26
N PHE A 79 19.25 7.61 -5.36
CA PHE A 79 17.84 7.61 -5.71
C PHE A 79 17.39 8.92 -6.38
N GLN A 80 18.06 10.04 -6.12
CA GLN A 80 17.73 11.33 -6.74
C GLN A 80 18.09 11.38 -8.23
N GLU A 81 18.97 10.51 -8.73
CA GLU A 81 19.39 10.48 -10.14
C GLU A 81 18.22 10.25 -11.11
N THR A 82 17.21 9.48 -10.67
CA THR A 82 16.08 9.08 -11.51
C THR A 82 14.73 9.43 -10.91
N TYR A 83 14.67 9.93 -9.66
CA TYR A 83 13.44 10.32 -9.00
C TYR A 83 12.63 11.30 -9.89
N PRO A 84 11.33 11.05 -10.11
CA PRO A 84 10.44 10.14 -9.38
C PRO A 84 10.45 8.68 -9.84
N PHE A 85 11.21 8.36 -10.88
CA PHE A 85 11.26 7.00 -11.43
C PHE A 85 12.19 6.11 -10.60
N SER A 86 11.97 4.79 -10.69
CA SER A 86 12.84 3.81 -10.05
C SER A 86 14.21 3.74 -10.73
N LEU A 87 15.23 3.47 -9.93
CA LEU A 87 16.54 3.10 -10.45
C LEU A 87 16.47 1.78 -11.26
N PRO A 88 17.32 1.63 -12.29
CA PRO A 88 17.55 0.34 -12.94
C PRO A 88 17.98 -0.73 -11.92
N GLU A 89 17.66 -1.99 -12.19
CA GLU A 89 17.88 -3.10 -11.24
C GLU A 89 19.37 -3.26 -10.87
N GLU A 90 20.27 -3.00 -11.82
CA GLU A 90 21.72 -3.05 -11.65
C GLU A 90 22.20 -2.03 -10.63
N LYS A 91 21.76 -0.77 -10.76
CA LYS A 91 22.08 0.29 -9.79
C LYS A 91 21.44 0.03 -8.44
N LEU A 92 20.21 -0.50 -8.45
CA LEU A 92 19.52 -0.84 -7.23
C LEU A 92 20.26 -1.93 -6.44
N LYS A 93 20.90 -2.91 -7.10
CA LYS A 93 21.74 -3.93 -6.43
C LYS A 93 22.95 -3.35 -5.69
N GLU A 94 23.37 -2.13 -6.00
CA GLU A 94 24.52 -1.48 -5.38
C GLU A 94 24.13 -0.57 -4.19
N THR A 95 22.84 -0.27 -4.01
CA THR A 95 22.38 0.58 -2.90
C THR A 95 22.39 -0.14 -1.55
N ASP A 96 22.41 0.63 -0.46
CA ASP A 96 22.11 0.08 0.86
C ASP A 96 20.62 -0.30 0.99
N LEU A 97 20.28 -0.96 2.10
CA LEU A 97 18.91 -1.40 2.41
C LEU A 97 18.14 -0.35 3.24
N PHE A 98 18.76 0.77 3.60
CA PHE A 98 18.15 1.71 4.52
C PHE A 98 17.34 2.77 3.76
N PRO A 99 16.14 3.13 4.25
CA PRO A 99 15.38 4.22 3.66
C PRO A 99 16.16 5.54 3.65
N LYS A 100 16.18 6.20 2.49
CA LYS A 100 16.79 7.52 2.31
C LYS A 100 15.73 8.53 1.94
N LEU A 101 15.72 9.68 2.60
CA LEU A 101 14.87 10.80 2.23
C LEU A 101 15.29 11.31 0.84
N VAL A 102 14.36 11.42 -0.09
CA VAL A 102 14.64 11.85 -1.48
C VAL A 102 13.86 13.09 -1.89
N ASP A 103 12.69 13.32 -1.26
CA ASP A 103 11.83 14.45 -1.56
C ASP A 103 11.05 14.90 -0.32
N ILE A 104 10.72 16.19 -0.27
CA ILE A 104 9.86 16.81 0.73
C ILE A 104 8.80 17.61 -0.04
N LYS A 105 7.59 17.07 -0.13
CA LYS A 105 6.47 17.70 -0.85
C LYS A 105 5.59 18.46 0.12
N ASP A 106 5.63 19.78 0.01
CA ASP A 106 4.77 20.68 0.79
C ASP A 106 3.47 21.01 0.03
N THR A 107 2.32 20.77 0.66
CA THR A 107 1.00 21.08 0.12
C THR A 107 0.18 21.85 1.14
N ASN A 108 -0.97 22.39 0.75
CA ASN A 108 -1.86 23.08 1.70
C ASN A 108 -2.40 22.17 2.82
N GLU A 109 -2.41 20.85 2.61
CA GLU A 109 -3.00 19.89 3.56
C GLU A 109 -1.94 19.21 4.46
N ASN A 110 -0.75 18.95 3.93
CA ASN A 110 0.31 18.22 4.64
C ASN A 110 1.71 18.51 4.08
N LEU A 111 2.71 18.14 4.87
CA LEU A 111 4.11 17.98 4.43
C LEU A 111 4.40 16.48 4.31
N SER A 112 4.75 16.02 3.11
CA SER A 112 5.04 14.62 2.82
C SER A 112 6.54 14.41 2.62
N LEU A 113 7.15 13.53 3.41
CA LEU A 113 8.55 13.13 3.31
C LEU A 113 8.62 11.80 2.56
N VAL A 114 9.24 11.78 1.39
CA VAL A 114 9.33 10.58 0.55
C VAL A 114 10.68 9.90 0.79
N PHE A 115 10.62 8.64 1.19
CA PHE A 115 11.78 7.79 1.40
C PHE A 115 11.87 6.73 0.31
N CYS A 116 13.03 6.62 -0.33
CA CYS A 116 13.34 5.50 -1.22
C CYS A 116 14.13 4.44 -0.47
N THR A 117 13.76 3.18 -0.64
CA THR A 117 14.54 2.05 -0.15
C THR A 117 14.56 0.93 -1.18
N ARG A 118 15.62 0.11 -1.15
CA ARG A 118 15.66 -1.14 -1.88
C ARG A 118 15.00 -2.24 -1.06
N HIS A 119 14.03 -2.90 -1.66
CA HIS A 119 13.44 -4.10 -1.10
C HIS A 119 13.70 -5.31 -2.02
N SER A 120 14.05 -6.45 -1.42
CA SER A 120 14.07 -7.73 -2.11
C SER A 120 12.87 -8.57 -1.71
N PHE A 121 12.19 -9.19 -2.66
CA PHE A 121 11.11 -10.14 -2.38
C PHE A 121 11.27 -11.38 -3.26
N THR A 122 10.58 -12.46 -2.91
CA THR A 122 10.66 -13.72 -3.65
C THR A 122 9.32 -14.10 -4.25
N GLU A 123 9.36 -14.64 -5.46
CA GLU A 123 8.21 -15.23 -6.13
C GLU A 123 8.46 -16.71 -6.31
N ARG A 124 7.45 -17.52 -5.97
CA ARG A 124 7.44 -18.94 -6.32
C ARG A 124 6.89 -19.06 -7.73
N ILE A 125 7.68 -19.66 -8.61
CA ILE A 125 7.35 -19.86 -10.01
C ILE A 125 7.35 -21.37 -10.23
N GLU A 126 6.20 -21.91 -10.62
CA GLU A 126 6.13 -23.28 -11.10
C GLU A 126 6.90 -23.37 -12.41
N ILE A 127 7.90 -24.25 -12.45
CA ILE A 127 8.71 -24.46 -13.64
C ILE A 127 8.01 -25.51 -14.48
N ASN A 128 7.55 -25.12 -15.66
CA ASN A 128 7.00 -26.05 -16.62
C ASN A 128 8.08 -27.06 -17.01
N PRO A 129 7.90 -28.37 -16.72
CA PRO A 129 8.89 -29.38 -17.08
C PRO A 129 9.24 -29.35 -18.57
N GLU A 130 8.31 -28.94 -19.44
CA GLU A 130 8.55 -28.86 -20.88
C GLU A 130 9.65 -27.88 -21.29
N GLU A 131 9.91 -26.85 -20.47
CA GLU A 131 10.96 -25.85 -20.70
C GLU A 131 12.35 -26.32 -20.24
N LEU A 132 12.44 -27.48 -19.57
CA LEU A 132 13.69 -28.06 -19.10
C LEU A 132 14.44 -28.84 -20.20
N SER A 133 15.76 -28.95 -20.06
CA SER A 133 16.57 -29.82 -20.92
C SER A 133 16.19 -31.30 -20.72
N ILE A 134 16.54 -32.15 -21.68
CA ILE A 134 16.23 -33.60 -21.61
C ILE A 134 16.84 -34.23 -20.36
N GLU A 135 18.08 -33.85 -20.02
CA GLU A 135 18.78 -34.35 -18.84
C GLU A 135 18.10 -33.91 -17.53
N ALA A 136 17.58 -32.69 -17.49
CA ALA A 136 16.85 -32.19 -16.33
C ALA A 136 15.47 -32.84 -16.20
N LYS A 137 14.77 -33.09 -17.31
CA LYS A 137 13.50 -33.85 -17.32
C LYS A 137 13.68 -35.26 -16.76
N ASP A 138 14.71 -35.98 -17.20
CA ASP A 138 15.01 -37.32 -16.71
C ASP A 138 15.41 -37.31 -15.24
N TYR A 139 16.15 -36.31 -14.77
CA TYR A 139 16.57 -36.19 -13.37
C TYR A 139 15.41 -35.88 -12.41
N PHE A 140 14.40 -35.12 -12.87
CA PHE A 140 13.23 -34.74 -12.07
C PHE A 140 11.97 -35.55 -12.39
N ASN A 141 12.10 -36.69 -13.07
CA ASN A 141 10.97 -37.50 -13.55
C ASN A 141 10.06 -38.05 -12.43
N ASP A 142 10.61 -38.25 -11.22
CA ASP A 142 9.89 -38.77 -10.05
C ASP A 142 9.25 -37.66 -9.18
N TYR A 143 9.30 -36.40 -9.61
CA TYR A 143 8.72 -35.26 -8.88
C TYR A 143 7.40 -34.81 -9.52
N ASP A 144 6.36 -34.62 -8.70
CA ASP A 144 5.05 -34.14 -9.15
C ASP A 144 5.05 -32.64 -9.54
N GLU A 145 5.89 -31.83 -8.90
CA GLU A 145 5.96 -30.38 -9.12
C GLU A 145 7.40 -29.87 -8.92
N ILE A 146 7.84 -28.96 -9.80
CA ILE A 146 9.13 -28.27 -9.69
C ILE A 146 8.87 -26.79 -9.45
N ILE A 147 9.26 -26.29 -8.27
CA ILE A 147 9.06 -24.89 -7.89
C ILE A 147 10.40 -24.16 -7.86
N GLY A 148 10.57 -23.20 -8.75
CA GLY A 148 11.63 -22.20 -8.68
C GLY A 148 11.28 -21.09 -7.71
N ILE A 149 12.28 -20.60 -6.95
CA ILE A 149 12.14 -19.37 -6.16
C ILE A 149 13.01 -18.31 -6.81
N LYS A 150 12.38 -17.29 -7.39
CA LYS A 150 13.08 -16.16 -8.01
C LYS A 150 13.06 -14.97 -7.07
N ARG A 151 14.24 -14.41 -6.79
CA ARG A 151 14.37 -13.17 -6.01
C ARG A 151 14.34 -11.97 -6.96
N TYR A 152 13.47 -11.02 -6.67
CA TYR A 152 13.40 -9.73 -7.34
C TYR A 152 13.85 -8.63 -6.39
N ILE A 153 14.34 -7.54 -6.97
CA ILE A 153 14.70 -6.33 -6.25
C ILE A 153 13.88 -5.19 -6.84
N ARG A 154 13.25 -4.40 -5.97
CA ARG A 154 12.47 -3.23 -6.37
C ARG A 154 12.73 -2.07 -5.42
N GLN A 155 12.62 -0.86 -5.97
CA GLN A 155 12.65 0.36 -5.19
C GLN A 155 11.24 0.61 -4.64
N PHE A 156 11.16 0.83 -3.34
CA PHE A 156 9.94 1.20 -2.65
C PHE A 156 9.94 2.71 -2.40
N PHE A 157 8.76 3.31 -2.56
CA PHE A 157 8.51 4.72 -2.28
C PHE A 157 7.64 4.82 -1.03
N ASN A 158 8.30 4.87 0.12
CA ASN A 158 7.66 5.02 1.42
C ASN A 158 7.44 6.50 1.71
N VAL A 159 6.40 6.84 2.46
CA VAL A 159 6.04 8.23 2.73
C VAL A 159 5.71 8.42 4.20
N VAL A 160 6.27 9.46 4.83
CA VAL A 160 5.82 9.95 6.12
C VAL A 160 5.05 11.25 5.91
N VAL A 161 3.82 11.33 6.40
CA VAL A 161 2.93 12.48 6.17
C VAL A 161 2.63 13.20 7.48
N LEU A 162 3.02 14.47 7.54
CA LEU A 162 2.74 15.38 8.64
C LEU A 162 1.55 16.26 8.25
N TRP A 163 0.39 16.03 8.89
CA TRP A 163 -0.81 16.80 8.55
C TRP A 163 -0.81 18.17 9.19
N LYS A 164 -1.20 19.19 8.41
CA LYS A 164 -1.30 20.58 8.88
C LYS A 164 -2.56 20.82 9.72
N LYS A 165 -3.64 20.08 9.44
CA LYS A 165 -4.95 20.25 10.11
C LYS A 165 -5.41 19.05 10.96
N LYS A 166 -4.76 17.89 10.82
CA LYS A 166 -5.04 16.68 11.61
C LYS A 166 -3.95 16.50 12.67
N ILE A 167 -4.29 16.00 13.85
CA ILE A 167 -3.35 15.74 14.94
C ILE A 167 -2.86 14.28 14.84
N LEU A 168 -2.23 13.95 13.71
CA LEU A 168 -1.72 12.62 13.43
C LEU A 168 -0.55 12.67 12.43
N ILE A 169 0.30 11.66 12.50
CA ILE A 169 1.36 11.40 11.53
C ILE A 169 1.11 10.05 10.87
N GLU A 170 1.18 9.98 9.54
CA GLU A 170 1.01 8.72 8.80
C GLU A 170 2.33 8.21 8.29
N VAL A 171 2.51 6.89 8.32
CA VAL A 171 3.58 6.22 7.59
C VAL A 171 2.92 5.30 6.57
N ARG A 172 3.28 5.49 5.31
CA ARG A 172 2.77 4.76 4.15
C ARG A 172 3.91 3.97 3.55
N ILE A 173 3.85 2.65 3.64
CA ILE A 173 4.83 1.74 3.07
C ILE A 173 4.33 1.26 1.72
N ASP A 174 5.21 1.32 0.73
CA ASP A 174 4.92 0.80 -0.60
C ASP A 174 4.72 -0.72 -0.54
N ILE A 175 3.60 -1.19 -1.09
CA ILE A 175 3.29 -2.62 -1.16
C ILE A 175 3.08 -3.01 -2.62
N ALA A 176 4.19 -3.27 -3.29
CA ALA A 176 4.15 -3.99 -4.56
C ALA A 176 3.39 -5.32 -4.39
N ASN A 177 2.95 -5.91 -5.50
CA ASN A 177 2.34 -7.23 -5.47
C ASN A 177 3.29 -8.24 -4.82
N GLY A 178 2.82 -8.94 -3.78
CA GLY A 178 3.56 -10.03 -3.14
C GLY A 178 4.31 -9.69 -1.85
N VAL A 179 4.27 -8.45 -1.34
CA VAL A 179 4.93 -8.11 -0.07
C VAL A 179 4.23 -8.75 1.13
N SER A 180 4.94 -9.63 1.82
CA SER A 180 4.48 -10.37 2.99
C SER A 180 4.32 -9.48 4.23
N SER A 181 3.57 -9.96 5.23
CA SER A 181 3.40 -9.24 6.51
C SER A 181 4.72 -8.98 7.23
N GLN A 182 5.70 -9.89 7.10
CA GLN A 182 7.01 -9.72 7.73
C GLN A 182 7.80 -8.60 7.04
N GLU A 183 7.81 -8.58 5.71
CA GLU A 183 8.50 -7.56 4.92
C GLU A 183 7.91 -6.17 5.17
N ARG A 184 6.57 -6.06 5.26
CA ARG A 184 5.93 -4.79 5.63
C ARG A 184 6.33 -4.31 7.03
N ASN A 185 6.39 -5.22 8.02
CA ASN A 185 6.82 -4.87 9.37
C ASN A 185 8.28 -4.35 9.38
N THR A 186 9.17 -4.98 8.62
CA THR A 186 10.55 -4.52 8.45
C THR A 186 10.58 -3.13 7.81
N ALA A 187 9.85 -2.91 6.71
CA ALA A 187 9.81 -1.63 6.03
C ALA A 187 9.22 -0.50 6.90
N PHE A 188 8.20 -0.79 7.72
CA PHE A 188 7.69 0.14 8.74
C PHE A 188 8.76 0.48 9.77
N PHE A 189 9.41 -0.53 10.35
CA PHE A 189 10.44 -0.33 11.37
C PHE A 189 11.60 0.52 10.84
N GLU A 190 12.09 0.24 9.64
CA GLU A 190 13.19 0.97 9.01
C GLU A 190 12.79 2.41 8.68
N THR A 191 11.60 2.62 8.09
CA THR A 191 11.14 3.97 7.71
C THR A 191 10.86 4.82 8.94
N VAL A 192 10.20 4.27 9.96
CA VAL A 192 9.96 4.93 11.25
C VAL A 192 11.28 5.24 11.95
N GLY A 193 12.22 4.29 11.95
CA GLY A 193 13.54 4.47 12.52
C GLY A 193 14.30 5.63 11.87
N GLN A 194 14.29 5.70 10.54
CA GLN A 194 14.94 6.81 9.82
C GLN A 194 14.25 8.14 10.04
N PHE A 195 12.91 8.18 10.04
CA PHE A 195 12.18 9.39 10.40
C PHE A 195 12.50 9.87 11.82
N ASN A 196 12.49 8.98 12.81
CA ASN A 196 12.82 9.32 14.19
C ASN A 196 14.28 9.78 14.34
N ASN A 197 15.22 9.19 13.60
CA ASN A 197 16.61 9.65 13.59
C ASN A 197 16.73 11.08 13.05
N LEU A 198 16.11 11.37 11.91
CA LEU A 198 16.07 12.73 11.34
C LEU A 198 15.39 13.72 12.29
N ALA A 199 14.25 13.34 12.87
CA ALA A 199 13.54 14.18 13.85
C ALA A 199 14.40 14.45 15.10
N ARG A 200 15.11 13.46 15.62
CA ARG A 200 16.03 13.61 16.76
C ARG A 200 17.16 14.58 16.44
N GLU A 201 17.78 14.46 15.26
CA GLU A 201 18.87 15.34 14.85
C GLU A 201 18.41 16.80 14.66
N LYS A 202 17.16 17.01 14.21
CA LYS A 202 16.62 18.35 13.97
C LYS A 202 15.98 19.00 15.18
N LEU A 203 15.30 18.22 16.01
CA LEU A 203 14.48 18.73 17.11
C LEU A 203 14.99 18.31 18.51
N GLY A 204 15.93 17.37 18.59
CA GLY A 204 16.34 16.77 19.86
C GLY A 204 15.29 15.82 20.47
N ILE A 205 14.25 15.43 19.71
CA ILE A 205 13.18 14.53 20.18
C ILE A 205 13.61 13.08 19.97
N GLU A 206 13.73 12.30 21.05
CA GLU A 206 14.23 10.92 20.98
C GLU A 206 13.33 9.97 20.17
N THR A 207 12.01 10.10 20.29
CA THR A 207 11.05 9.26 19.55
C THR A 207 9.77 10.03 19.28
N THR A 208 9.44 10.24 18.01
CA THR A 208 8.23 10.95 17.59
C THR A 208 7.07 9.98 17.29
N LEU A 209 7.38 8.78 16.80
CA LEU A 209 6.40 7.78 16.37
C LEU A 209 6.45 6.55 17.28
N ASN A 210 5.67 6.54 18.36
CA ASN A 210 5.62 5.46 19.34
C ASN A 210 4.21 4.86 19.53
N GLU A 211 3.14 5.66 19.40
CA GLU A 211 1.76 5.24 19.67
C GLU A 211 0.95 5.11 18.38
N CYS A 212 0.86 3.87 17.87
CA CYS A 212 0.00 3.54 16.73
C CYS A 212 -1.48 3.53 17.12
N ILE A 213 -2.32 4.05 16.25
CA ILE A 213 -3.78 3.90 16.33
C ILE A 213 -4.15 2.42 16.15
N ASN A 214 -5.09 1.95 16.97
CA ASN A 214 -5.66 0.61 16.85
C ASN A 214 -6.86 0.61 15.88
N PHE A 215 -6.70 -0.02 14.73
CA PHE A 215 -7.72 -0.21 13.70
C PHE A 215 -8.63 -1.41 13.94
N PHE A 216 -8.42 -2.20 15.00
CA PHE A 216 -9.23 -3.41 15.22
C PHE A 216 -10.75 -3.12 15.29
N PRO A 217 -11.22 -2.07 15.98
CA PRO A 217 -12.65 -1.72 16.02
C PRO A 217 -13.26 -1.45 14.63
N LEU A 218 -12.44 -1.00 13.67
CA LEU A 218 -12.89 -0.65 12.33
C LEU A 218 -13.46 -1.86 11.58
N ILE A 219 -12.99 -3.08 11.89
CA ILE A 219 -13.44 -4.32 11.28
C ILE A 219 -14.95 -4.49 11.50
N ASP A 220 -15.39 -4.46 12.75
CA ASP A 220 -16.78 -4.72 13.10
C ASP A 220 -17.68 -3.53 12.70
N ASN A 221 -17.19 -2.30 12.92
CA ASN A 221 -17.91 -1.07 12.58
C ASN A 221 -18.23 -0.98 11.08
N LEU A 222 -17.26 -1.28 10.21
CA LEU A 222 -17.49 -1.27 8.77
C LEU A 222 -18.32 -2.47 8.32
N TYR A 223 -18.08 -3.65 8.88
CA TYR A 223 -18.84 -4.85 8.53
C TYR A 223 -20.34 -4.68 8.78
N LYS A 224 -20.71 -4.12 9.94
CA LYS A 224 -22.12 -3.88 10.32
C LYS A 224 -22.78 -2.72 9.57
N SER A 225 -22.01 -1.89 8.86
CA SER A 225 -22.52 -0.70 8.18
C SER A 225 -23.06 -1.00 6.79
N SER A 226 -24.37 -1.27 6.68
CA SER A 226 -25.04 -1.65 5.42
C SER A 226 -24.96 -0.62 4.28
N GLY A 227 -24.65 0.64 4.58
CA GLY A 227 -24.46 1.70 3.57
C GLY A 227 -23.04 1.86 3.05
N GLU A 228 -22.08 1.05 3.52
CA GLU A 228 -20.66 1.24 3.21
C GLU A 228 -20.10 0.19 2.28
N GLY A 229 -19.71 0.65 1.09
CA GLY A 229 -18.96 -0.13 0.11
C GLY A 229 -19.54 -1.53 -0.09
N LYS A 230 -18.67 -2.42 -0.56
CA LYS A 230 -18.98 -3.82 -0.75
C LYS A 230 -17.99 -4.66 0.03
N VAL A 231 -18.45 -5.55 0.91
CA VAL A 231 -17.55 -6.54 1.53
C VAL A 231 -17.16 -7.57 0.48
N GLY A 232 -15.87 -7.64 0.17
CA GLY A 232 -15.30 -8.60 -0.79
C GLY A 232 -14.59 -9.77 -0.13
N GLU A 233 -14.12 -9.61 1.11
CA GLU A 233 -13.46 -10.65 1.91
C GLU A 233 -13.79 -10.44 3.38
N ILE A 234 -14.02 -11.54 4.09
CA ILE A 234 -14.16 -11.57 5.56
C ILE A 234 -13.49 -12.82 6.12
N ALA A 235 -12.93 -12.71 7.31
CA ALA A 235 -12.61 -13.89 8.13
C ALA A 235 -13.07 -13.65 9.56
N PHE A 236 -13.65 -14.69 10.17
CA PHE A 236 -14.34 -14.60 11.46
C PHE A 236 -14.27 -15.93 12.23
N ASN A 237 -14.46 -15.85 13.54
CA ASN A 237 -14.75 -17.01 14.37
C ASN A 237 -16.25 -17.10 14.66
N THR A 238 -16.75 -18.32 14.82
CA THR A 238 -18.07 -18.59 15.40
C THR A 238 -17.93 -18.89 16.90
N ASP A 239 -19.01 -18.74 17.65
CA ASP A 239 -19.03 -19.06 19.09
C ASP A 239 -18.72 -20.53 19.38
N GLU A 240 -19.01 -21.41 18.42
CA GLU A 240 -18.65 -22.85 18.45
C GLU A 240 -17.16 -23.13 18.23
N GLY A 241 -16.33 -22.08 18.06
CA GLY A 241 -14.87 -22.21 17.93
C GLY A 241 -14.37 -22.52 16.52
N SER A 242 -15.24 -22.47 15.50
CA SER A 242 -14.82 -22.63 14.11
C SER A 242 -14.26 -21.32 13.54
N THR A 243 -13.18 -21.42 12.75
CA THR A 243 -12.62 -20.28 12.01
C THR A 243 -13.02 -20.40 10.54
N LYS A 244 -13.64 -19.35 10.00
CA LYS A 244 -14.09 -19.28 8.61
C LYS A 244 -13.43 -18.11 7.89
N SER A 245 -13.18 -18.29 6.59
CA SER A 245 -12.68 -17.24 5.71
C SER A 245 -13.42 -17.33 4.38
N GLU A 246 -13.99 -16.22 3.96
CA GLU A 246 -14.85 -16.13 2.79
C GLU A 246 -14.37 -14.99 1.89
N ARG A 247 -14.37 -15.25 0.57
CA ARG A 247 -13.89 -14.28 -0.42
C ARG A 247 -14.71 -14.37 -1.70
N MET A 248 -15.24 -13.24 -2.14
CA MET A 248 -15.98 -13.13 -3.38
C MET A 248 -15.04 -12.88 -4.56
N ARG A 249 -14.93 -13.87 -5.47
CA ARG A 249 -14.09 -13.77 -6.67
C ARG A 249 -14.73 -13.03 -7.85
N ARG A 250 -16.07 -12.90 -7.89
CA ARG A 250 -16.82 -12.28 -9.01
C ARG A 250 -17.58 -11.03 -8.55
N GLY A 251 -17.26 -9.91 -9.18
CA GLY A 251 -17.66 -8.57 -8.77
C GLY A 251 -19.10 -8.22 -9.11
N ALA A 252 -20.01 -8.38 -8.14
CA ALA A 252 -21.20 -7.55 -8.00
C ALA A 252 -21.83 -7.67 -6.60
N VAL A 253 -21.85 -8.89 -6.05
CA VAL A 253 -22.57 -9.19 -4.80
C VAL A 253 -21.73 -8.87 -3.57
N ASP A 254 -22.27 -8.06 -2.66
CA ASP A 254 -21.72 -7.88 -1.32
C ASP A 254 -21.78 -9.19 -0.56
N LEU A 255 -20.67 -9.60 0.08
CA LEU A 255 -20.61 -10.83 0.86
C LEU A 255 -21.63 -10.82 2.01
N ARG A 256 -21.92 -9.64 2.60
CA ARG A 256 -23.00 -9.48 3.59
C ARG A 256 -24.36 -9.85 3.04
N ASP A 257 -24.53 -9.72 1.72
CA ASP A 257 -25.76 -10.00 1.00
C ASP A 257 -25.84 -11.40 0.39
N GLU A 258 -24.73 -12.14 0.42
CA GLU A 258 -24.61 -13.47 -0.16
C GLU A 258 -25.44 -14.50 0.64
N ILE A 259 -26.16 -15.38 -0.09
CA ILE A 259 -27.19 -16.24 0.51
C ILE A 259 -26.58 -17.21 1.52
N TYR A 260 -25.43 -17.81 1.20
CA TYR A 260 -24.77 -18.75 2.09
C TYR A 260 -24.29 -18.06 3.37
N HIS A 261 -23.65 -16.89 3.25
CA HIS A 261 -23.20 -16.10 4.38
C HIS A 261 -24.35 -15.60 5.26
N LYS A 262 -25.48 -15.16 4.69
CA LYS A 262 -26.68 -14.79 5.46
C LYS A 262 -27.23 -15.98 6.25
N ALA A 263 -27.46 -17.10 5.57
CA ALA A 263 -27.99 -18.30 6.22
C ALA A 263 -27.04 -18.81 7.32
N GLY A 264 -25.73 -18.78 7.08
CA GLY A 264 -24.72 -19.15 8.05
C GLY A 264 -24.69 -18.23 9.27
N ARG A 265 -24.89 -16.92 9.08
CA ARG A 265 -25.00 -15.95 10.18
C ARG A 265 -26.27 -16.09 10.99
N GLU A 266 -27.40 -16.36 10.35
CA GLU A 266 -28.68 -16.56 11.05
C GLU A 266 -28.70 -17.85 11.87
N ALA A 267 -27.87 -18.83 11.50
CA ALA A 267 -27.76 -20.12 12.18
C ALA A 267 -26.82 -20.11 13.39
N VAL A 268 -26.11 -19.00 13.68
CA VAL A 268 -25.20 -18.86 14.82
C VAL A 268 -25.55 -17.61 15.63
N ASP A 269 -25.34 -17.64 16.95
CA ASP A 269 -25.65 -16.51 17.82
C ASP A 269 -24.80 -15.28 17.48
N HIS A 270 -23.49 -15.48 17.35
CA HIS A 270 -22.56 -14.43 16.98
C HIS A 270 -21.44 -14.93 16.05
N ILE A 271 -20.98 -14.01 15.20
CA ILE A 271 -19.69 -14.15 14.51
C ILE A 271 -18.81 -12.99 14.94
N THR A 272 -17.53 -13.26 15.17
CA THR A 272 -16.54 -12.24 15.52
C THR A 272 -15.54 -12.07 14.36
N PRO A 273 -15.71 -11.05 13.50
CA PRO A 273 -14.79 -10.81 12.40
C PRO A 273 -13.44 -10.31 12.91
N TYR A 274 -12.37 -10.80 12.30
CA TYR A 274 -11.00 -10.36 12.58
C TYR A 274 -10.25 -9.93 11.32
N ARG A 275 -10.85 -10.04 10.13
CA ARG A 275 -10.29 -9.58 8.86
C ARG A 275 -11.41 -9.14 7.95
N LEU A 276 -11.19 -8.07 7.20
CA LEU A 276 -12.18 -7.52 6.29
C LEU A 276 -11.53 -6.85 5.09
N ALA A 277 -12.09 -7.03 3.90
CA ALA A 277 -11.81 -6.19 2.73
C ALA A 277 -13.11 -5.54 2.26
N ILE A 278 -13.12 -4.21 2.15
CA ILE A 278 -14.23 -3.44 1.61
C ILE A 278 -13.78 -2.69 0.37
N LEU A 279 -14.63 -2.71 -0.64
CA LEU A 279 -14.41 -2.10 -1.93
C LEU A 279 -15.43 -0.98 -2.15
N TRP A 280 -14.96 0.19 -2.58
CA TRP A 280 -15.82 1.26 -3.05
C TRP A 280 -15.55 1.51 -4.52
N ASN A 281 -16.62 1.72 -5.27
CA ASN A 281 -16.50 2.26 -6.61
C ASN A 281 -16.29 3.76 -6.51
N PHE A 282 -15.30 4.27 -7.24
CA PHE A 282 -14.93 5.68 -7.24
C PHE A 282 -14.97 6.20 -8.68
N LYS A 283 -15.79 7.22 -8.92
CA LYS A 283 -15.94 7.81 -10.26
C LYS A 283 -14.92 8.94 -10.43
N ILE A 284 -13.88 8.69 -11.20
CA ILE A 284 -12.84 9.69 -11.52
C ILE A 284 -13.35 10.65 -12.60
N SER A 285 -14.08 10.14 -13.59
CA SER A 285 -14.69 10.95 -14.65
C SER A 285 -15.98 10.30 -15.16
N GLU A 286 -16.64 10.91 -16.13
CA GLU A 286 -17.83 10.32 -16.77
C GLU A 286 -17.59 8.90 -17.30
N TYR A 287 -16.37 8.60 -17.76
CA TYR A 287 -16.02 7.36 -18.45
C TYR A 287 -15.08 6.44 -17.65
N ILE A 288 -14.57 6.91 -16.50
CA ILE A 288 -13.57 6.17 -15.71
C ILE A 288 -14.10 5.99 -14.30
N GLU A 289 -14.31 4.72 -13.96
CA GLU A 289 -14.64 4.25 -12.62
C GLU A 289 -13.53 3.30 -12.17
N THR A 290 -13.04 3.52 -10.96
CA THR A 290 -12.06 2.67 -10.27
C THR A 290 -12.74 1.98 -9.11
N GLN A 291 -12.08 0.95 -8.57
CA GLN A 291 -12.56 0.25 -7.39
C GLN A 291 -11.42 0.17 -6.38
N ILE A 292 -11.48 1.06 -5.39
CA ILE A 292 -10.51 1.16 -4.31
C ILE A 292 -10.85 0.15 -3.21
N GLU A 293 -9.83 -0.42 -2.58
CA GLU A 293 -9.99 -1.45 -1.56
C GLU A 293 -9.31 -1.01 -0.26
N LEU A 294 -10.06 -1.01 0.84
CA LEU A 294 -9.51 -1.00 2.20
C LEU A 294 -9.47 -2.44 2.72
N PHE A 295 -8.29 -2.89 3.12
CA PHE A 295 -8.06 -4.20 3.69
C PHE A 295 -7.54 -4.08 5.12
N LEU A 296 -8.22 -4.77 6.03
CA LEU A 296 -7.91 -4.86 7.46
C LEU A 296 -7.30 -6.24 7.73
N PRO A 297 -5.95 -6.37 7.73
CA PRO A 297 -5.24 -7.65 7.69
C PRO A 297 -5.16 -8.35 9.06
N GLY A 298 -6.23 -8.34 9.85
CA GLY A 298 -6.20 -8.97 11.16
C GLY A 298 -6.10 -10.50 11.10
N LYS A 299 -5.79 -11.09 12.25
CA LYS A 299 -5.47 -12.50 12.44
C LYS A 299 -6.36 -13.06 13.54
N SER A 300 -6.81 -14.31 13.41
CA SER A 300 -7.68 -14.96 14.40
C SER A 300 -7.09 -14.95 15.80
N ARG A 301 -5.76 -15.06 15.94
CA ARG A 301 -5.04 -14.96 17.21
C ARG A 301 -5.28 -13.65 17.97
N ALA A 302 -5.60 -12.56 17.27
CA ALA A 302 -5.92 -11.29 17.92
C ALA A 302 -7.19 -11.39 18.76
N LEU A 303 -8.13 -12.27 18.41
CA LEU A 303 -9.37 -12.47 19.16
C LEU A 303 -9.15 -13.09 20.55
N SER A 304 -8.06 -13.85 20.71
CA SER A 304 -7.67 -14.44 22.00
C SER A 304 -6.77 -13.53 22.85
N SER A 305 -6.37 -12.37 22.34
CA SER A 305 -5.52 -11.42 23.07
C SER A 305 -6.34 -10.60 24.06
N THR A 306 -5.73 -10.25 25.20
CA THR A 306 -6.35 -9.38 26.22
C THR A 306 -6.70 -7.99 25.68
N GLU A 307 -5.90 -7.50 24.72
CA GLU A 307 -6.17 -6.29 23.95
C GLU A 307 -6.08 -6.63 22.46
N GLN A 308 -7.20 -6.55 21.76
CA GLN A 308 -7.26 -6.80 20.32
C GLN A 308 -6.59 -5.63 19.59
N ARG A 309 -5.46 -5.88 18.92
CA ARG A 309 -4.70 -4.85 18.22
C ARG A 309 -4.54 -5.13 16.74
N LEU A 310 -4.80 -4.11 15.94
CA LEU A 310 -4.46 -4.04 14.52
C LEU A 310 -3.90 -2.66 14.23
N GLU A 311 -2.59 -2.54 14.07
CA GLU A 311 -1.93 -1.24 13.86
C GLU A 311 -1.75 -0.89 12.38
N GLU A 312 -2.01 -1.84 11.48
CA GLU A 312 -1.83 -1.70 10.04
C GLU A 312 -3.18 -1.80 9.32
N VAL A 313 -3.40 -0.90 8.36
CA VAL A 313 -4.40 -1.07 7.30
C VAL A 313 -3.71 -1.06 5.94
N ILE A 314 -4.36 -1.62 4.93
CA ILE A 314 -3.84 -1.66 3.57
C ILE A 314 -4.85 -1.02 2.63
N ILE A 315 -4.42 -0.01 1.87
CA ILE A 315 -5.18 0.57 0.79
C ILE A 315 -4.61 0.08 -0.54
N LYS A 316 -5.47 -0.50 -1.39
CA LYS A 316 -5.08 -0.98 -2.71
C LYS A 316 -5.92 -0.35 -3.80
N LYS A 317 -5.39 -0.39 -5.02
CA LYS A 317 -6.00 0.12 -6.25
C LYS A 317 -6.32 1.62 -6.18
N CYS A 318 -5.68 2.33 -5.26
CA CYS A 318 -5.72 3.78 -5.18
C CYS A 318 -4.71 4.33 -6.18
N SER A 319 -5.11 5.37 -6.91
CA SER A 319 -4.31 5.98 -7.98
C SER A 319 -4.13 7.47 -7.79
N VAL A 320 -5.03 8.12 -7.06
CA VAL A 320 -5.03 9.58 -6.86
C VAL A 320 -5.27 9.94 -5.39
N LEU A 321 -4.90 11.17 -5.01
CA LEU A 321 -5.03 11.65 -3.62
C LEU A 321 -6.49 11.74 -3.16
N GLU A 322 -7.43 12.02 -4.06
CA GLU A 322 -8.86 12.13 -3.76
C GLU A 322 -9.44 10.79 -3.28
N GLU A 323 -9.06 9.69 -3.93
CA GLU A 323 -9.43 8.33 -3.54
C GLU A 323 -8.86 7.98 -2.16
N TYR A 324 -7.59 8.33 -1.93
CA TYR A 324 -6.93 8.09 -0.66
C TYR A 324 -7.61 8.84 0.49
N ASN A 325 -7.87 10.13 0.28
CA ASN A 325 -8.54 10.97 1.28
C ASN A 325 -9.95 10.47 1.56
N PHE A 326 -10.69 10.01 0.55
CA PHE A 326 -11.98 9.37 0.75
C PHE A 326 -11.89 8.17 1.69
N ILE A 327 -10.92 7.26 1.51
CA ILE A 327 -10.74 6.11 2.41
C ILE A 327 -10.30 6.55 3.81
N LEU A 328 -9.39 7.52 3.91
CA LEU A 328 -8.94 8.05 5.19
C LEU A 328 -10.11 8.69 5.98
N ASP A 329 -11.01 9.38 5.31
CA ASP A 329 -12.22 9.94 5.93
C ASP A 329 -13.18 8.84 6.39
N LYS A 330 -13.34 7.75 5.61
CA LYS A 330 -14.08 6.56 6.05
C LYS A 330 -13.44 5.90 7.29
N ILE A 331 -12.12 5.74 7.31
CA ILE A 331 -11.38 5.23 8.47
C ILE A 331 -11.68 6.09 9.70
N ASN A 332 -11.51 7.42 9.59
CA ASN A 332 -11.75 8.33 10.72
C ASN A 332 -13.20 8.31 11.21
N MET A 333 -14.17 8.28 10.28
CA MET A 333 -15.59 8.23 10.62
C MET A 333 -15.94 6.97 11.42
N TYR A 334 -15.43 5.81 11.01
CA TYR A 334 -15.76 4.54 11.65
C TYR A 334 -14.86 4.14 12.81
N LEU A 335 -13.70 4.78 12.99
CA LEU A 335 -12.92 4.66 14.21
C LEU A 335 -13.51 5.47 15.37
N ASN A 336 -14.02 6.67 15.09
CA ASN A 336 -14.53 7.59 16.13
C ASN A 336 -15.97 7.33 16.56
N ASN A 337 -16.72 6.46 15.86
CA ASN A 337 -18.08 6.05 16.25
C ASN A 337 -18.12 5.14 17.50
N VAL A 338 -17.03 5.05 18.26
CA VAL A 338 -17.02 4.49 19.61
C VAL A 338 -17.35 5.64 20.57
N SER A 339 -18.64 5.99 20.67
CA SER A 339 -19.20 6.90 21.69
C SER A 339 -20.08 6.11 22.65
#